data_AF-A0A6J4VKR8-F1
#
_entry.id   AF-A0A6J4VKR8-F1
#
_cell.length_a   1.000
_cell.length_b   1.000
_cell.length_c   1.000
_cell.angle_alpha   90.00
_cell.angle_beta   90.00
_cell.angle_gamma   90.00
#
_symmetry.space_group_name_H-M   'P 1'
#
loop_
_entity.id
_entity.type
_entity.pdbx_description
1 polymer ?
#
loop_
_entity_poly.entity_id
_entity_poly.type
_entity_poly.pdbx_seq_one_letter_code
_entity_poly.pdbx_strand_id
1 'polypeptide(L)'
;METTRLRNGQPLTAEASDALVQEAETGFAPEQIRPRTADRPPLGYGTSFRVQFRVSSATFEALLARTRSENRGVSEIARLALERYLCDDTIPTNGIDDRLISMPNHPDGTE
;
A
#
# COMPACT_ATOMS: atom_id res chain seq x y z
N MET A 1 9.76 -1.59 -44.45
CA MET A 1 10.65 -1.78 -43.29
C MET A 1 10.00 -1.10 -42.11
N GLU A 2 9.58 -1.89 -41.11
CA GLU A 2 8.91 -1.38 -39.92
C GLU A 2 9.97 -0.73 -39.01
N THR A 3 9.78 0.54 -38.66
CA THR A 3 10.73 1.27 -37.82
C THR A 3 10.37 1.06 -36.36
N THR A 4 11.11 0.19 -35.68
CA THR A 4 10.98 -0.02 -34.24
C THR A 4 11.33 1.27 -33.50
N ARG A 5 10.50 1.65 -32.52
CA ARG A 5 10.66 2.88 -31.73
C ARG A 5 10.64 2.57 -30.25
N LEU A 6 11.37 3.37 -29.50
CA LEU A 6 11.35 3.40 -28.04
C LEU A 6 10.01 3.95 -27.53
N ARG A 7 9.67 3.71 -26.26
CA ARG A 7 8.42 4.20 -25.63
C ARG A 7 8.25 5.72 -25.69
N ASN A 8 9.35 6.47 -25.79
CA ASN A 8 9.37 7.92 -25.94
C ASN A 8 9.23 8.39 -27.41
N GLY A 9 9.01 7.48 -28.36
CA GLY A 9 8.83 7.76 -29.78
C GLY A 9 10.12 7.89 -30.59
N GLN A 10 11.29 7.79 -29.95
CA GLN A 10 12.58 7.85 -30.66
C GLN A 10 12.86 6.56 -31.44
N PRO A 11 13.54 6.63 -32.59
CA PRO A 11 13.93 5.45 -33.35
C PRO A 11 14.90 4.58 -32.57
N LEU A 12 14.69 3.26 -32.59
CA LEU A 12 15.62 2.30 -31.99
C LEU A 12 16.85 2.15 -32.89
N THR A 13 17.96 2.79 -32.53
CA THR A 13 19.25 2.64 -33.19
C THR A 13 20.03 1.46 -32.61
N ALA A 14 21.05 0.97 -33.32
CA ALA A 14 21.95 -0.07 -32.80
C ALA A 14 22.65 0.39 -31.51
N GLU A 15 23.12 1.64 -31.49
CA GLU A 15 23.74 2.27 -30.31
C GLU A 15 22.79 2.32 -29.11
N ALA A 16 21.51 2.64 -29.33
CA ALA A 16 20.50 2.61 -28.28
C ALA A 16 20.24 1.18 -27.77
N SER A 17 20.29 0.19 -28.66
CA SER A 17 20.16 -1.22 -28.28
C SER A 17 21.33 -1.67 -27.40
N ASP A 18 22.57 -1.35 -27.79
CA ASP A 18 23.76 -1.74 -27.04
C ASP A 18 23.81 -1.05 -25.66
N ALA A 19 23.41 0.22 -25.59
CA ALA A 19 23.29 0.94 -24.32
C ALA A 19 22.26 0.31 -23.37
N LEU A 20 21.11 -0.13 -23.90
CA LEU A 20 20.07 -0.79 -23.11
C LEU A 20 20.51 -2.18 -22.62
N VAL A 21 21.26 -2.92 -23.44
CA VAL A 21 21.86 -4.20 -23.01
C VAL A 21 22.86 -3.97 -21.88
N GLN A 22 23.74 -2.97 -22.03
CA GLN A 22 24.73 -2.64 -21.01
C GLN A 22 24.05 -2.20 -19.69
N GLU A 23 22.99 -1.40 -19.76
CA GLU A 23 22.20 -0.99 -18.61
C GLU A 23 21.59 -2.21 -17.88
N ALA A 24 21.04 -3.16 -18.63
CA ALA A 24 20.45 -4.38 -18.07
C ALA A 24 21.49 -5.29 -17.38
N GLU A 25 22.68 -5.42 -17.97
CA GLU A 25 23.80 -6.21 -17.41
C GLU A 25 24.44 -5.55 -16.18
N THR A 26 24.46 -4.22 -16.12
CA THR A 26 25.03 -3.46 -14.99
C THR A 26 24.15 -3.57 -13.73
N GLY A 27 22.85 -3.82 -13.92
CA GLY A 27 21.88 -3.94 -12.83
C GLY A 27 21.45 -2.58 -12.26
N PHE A 28 20.35 -2.59 -11.51
CA PHE A 28 19.80 -1.39 -10.86
C PHE A 28 20.12 -1.41 -9.36
N ALA A 29 20.51 -0.26 -8.80
CA ALA A 29 20.65 -0.06 -7.36
C ALA A 29 19.27 0.19 -6.72
N PRO A 30 18.68 -0.77 -6.00
CA PRO A 30 17.31 -0.64 -5.47
C PRO A 30 17.15 0.55 -4.51
N GLU A 31 18.23 0.95 -3.86
CA GLU A 31 18.29 2.06 -2.90
C GLU A 31 18.08 3.42 -3.57
N GLN A 32 18.32 3.50 -4.89
CA GLN A 32 18.13 4.72 -5.68
C GLN A 32 16.69 4.86 -6.20
N ILE A 33 15.86 3.83 -6.03
CA ILE A 33 14.46 3.87 -6.46
C ILE A 33 13.69 4.78 -5.52
N ARG A 34 13.30 5.96 -6.02
CA ARG A 34 12.44 6.87 -5.27
C ARG A 34 11.07 6.22 -5.04
N PRO A 35 10.56 6.19 -3.80
CA PRO A 35 9.20 5.76 -3.55
C PRO A 35 8.24 6.65 -4.35
N ARG A 36 7.43 6.01 -5.19
CA ARG A 36 6.38 6.73 -5.91
C ARG A 36 5.34 7.15 -4.87
N THR A 37 5.08 8.44 -4.72
CA THR A 37 3.89 8.90 -3.99
C THR A 37 2.69 8.25 -4.65
N ALA A 38 1.98 7.41 -3.90
CA ALA A 38 0.76 6.81 -4.39
C ALA A 38 -0.19 7.94 -4.81
N ASP A 39 -0.72 7.90 -6.04
CA ASP A 39 -1.65 8.91 -6.56
C ASP A 39 -2.94 9.03 -5.73
N ARG A 40 -3.17 8.10 -4.80
CA ARG A 40 -4.29 8.10 -3.87
C ARG A 40 -3.83 8.52 -2.47
N PRO A 41 -4.39 9.60 -1.90
CA PRO A 41 -4.05 10.01 -0.54
C PRO A 41 -4.36 8.91 0.47
N PRO A 42 -3.57 8.79 1.55
CA PRO A 42 -3.81 7.84 2.62
C PRO A 42 -5.16 8.08 3.29
N LEU A 43 -5.72 7.03 3.88
CA LEU A 43 -6.91 7.10 4.72
C LEU A 43 -6.52 7.72 6.07
N GLY A 44 -6.66 9.04 6.19
CA GLY A 44 -6.39 9.80 7.43
C GLY A 44 -4.97 10.36 7.53
N TYR A 45 -4.53 10.65 8.76
CA TYR A 45 -3.19 11.13 9.05
C TYR A 45 -2.22 9.94 9.17
N GLY A 46 -1.36 9.75 8.17
CA GLY A 46 -0.26 8.77 8.21
C GLY A 46 -0.46 7.51 7.35
N THR A 47 0.38 6.51 7.59
CA THR A 47 0.44 5.27 6.81
C THR A 47 -0.82 4.42 7.02
N SER A 48 -1.52 4.08 5.93
CA SER A 48 -2.64 3.13 5.98
C SER A 48 -2.14 1.69 5.79
N PHE A 49 -2.48 0.80 6.73
CA PHE A 49 -2.14 -0.63 6.63
C PHE A 49 -3.26 -1.43 5.95
N ARG A 50 -2.90 -2.38 5.10
CA ARG A 50 -3.85 -3.29 4.45
C ARG A 50 -4.04 -4.54 5.30
N VAL A 51 -5.24 -4.73 5.83
CA VAL A 51 -5.67 -5.96 6.51
C VAL A 51 -6.46 -6.83 5.54
N GLN A 52 -6.10 -8.10 5.42
CA GLN A 52 -6.79 -9.07 4.55
C GLN A 52 -7.25 -10.27 5.38
N PHE A 53 -8.53 -10.60 5.32
CA PHE A 53 -9.10 -11.77 5.98
C PHE A 53 -10.23 -12.36 5.12
N ARG A 54 -10.53 -13.64 5.37
CA ARG A 54 -11.63 -14.34 4.70
C ARG A 54 -12.91 -14.19 5.53
N VAL A 55 -14.03 -14.09 4.84
CA VAL A 55 -15.37 -14.06 5.44
C VAL A 55 -16.22 -15.16 4.83
N SER A 56 -17.27 -15.58 5.54
CA SER A 56 -18.27 -16.48 4.98
C SER A 56 -19.03 -15.80 3.83
N SER A 57 -19.61 -16.61 2.93
CA SER A 57 -20.47 -16.09 1.86
C SER A 57 -21.65 -15.27 2.40
N ALA A 58 -22.28 -15.74 3.48
CA ALA A 58 -23.39 -15.04 4.14
C ALA A 58 -22.96 -13.66 4.66
N THR A 59 -21.77 -13.57 5.26
CA THR A 59 -21.21 -12.29 5.73
C THR A 59 -20.92 -11.35 4.57
N PHE A 60 -20.41 -11.86 3.45
CA PHE A 60 -20.14 -11.05 2.27
C PHE A 60 -21.43 -10.49 1.64
N GLU A 61 -22.47 -11.31 1.52
CA GLU A 61 -23.78 -10.86 1.01
C GLU A 61 -24.42 -9.81 1.93
N ALA A 62 -24.35 -10.00 3.25
CA ALA A 62 -24.82 -9.02 4.22
C ALA A 62 -24.07 -7.69 4.10
N LEU A 63 -22.75 -7.74 3.89
CA LEU A 63 -21.91 -6.57 3.66
C LEU A 63 -22.34 -5.83 2.38
N LEU A 64 -22.55 -6.55 1.27
CA LEU A 64 -23.02 -5.96 0.02
C LEU A 64 -24.41 -5.33 0.16
N ALA A 65 -25.35 -6.00 0.81
CA ALA A 65 -26.67 -5.45 1.07
C ALA A 65 -26.57 -4.11 1.83
N ARG A 66 -25.68 -4.05 2.83
CA ARG A 66 -25.47 -2.85 3.64
C ARG A 66 -24.80 -1.70 2.87
N THR A 67 -23.86 -2.01 1.97
CA THR A 67 -23.25 -0.98 1.11
C THR A 67 -24.28 -0.30 0.21
N ARG A 68 -25.23 -1.08 -0.32
CA ARG A 68 -26.32 -0.56 -1.15
C ARG A 68 -27.29 0.28 -0.35
N SER A 69 -27.65 -0.15 0.87
CA SER A 69 -28.60 0.60 1.70
C SER A 69 -28.03 1.91 2.23
N GLU A 70 -26.74 1.94 2.58
CA GLU A 70 -26.09 3.12 3.16
C GLU A 70 -25.42 4.03 2.10
N ASN A 71 -25.38 3.61 0.84
CA ASN A 71 -24.62 4.26 -0.25
C ASN A 71 -23.14 4.52 0.11
N ARG A 72 -22.51 3.51 0.70
CA ARG A 72 -21.13 3.56 1.24
C ARG A 72 -20.27 2.44 0.71
N GLY A 73 -18.96 2.66 0.68
CA GLY A 73 -18.01 1.66 0.20
C GLY A 73 -17.87 0.46 1.15
N VAL A 74 -17.59 -0.72 0.59
CA VAL A 74 -17.31 -1.96 1.35
C VAL A 74 -16.27 -1.73 2.44
N SER A 75 -15.15 -1.10 2.10
CA SER A 75 -14.06 -0.83 3.04
C SER A 75 -14.44 0.16 4.15
N GLU A 76 -15.38 1.05 3.89
CA GLU A 76 -15.85 2.02 4.88
C GLU A 76 -16.76 1.35 5.92
N ILE A 77 -17.69 0.50 5.46
CA ILE A 77 -18.55 -0.29 6.34
C ILE A 77 -17.71 -1.29 7.15
N ALA A 78 -16.76 -1.97 6.51
CA ALA A 78 -15.87 -2.90 7.19
C ALA A 78 -15.03 -2.21 8.28
N ARG A 79 -14.53 -1.01 7.99
CA ARG A 79 -13.77 -0.23 8.99
C ARG A 79 -14.63 0.16 10.17
N LEU A 80 -15.82 0.71 9.94
CA LEU A 80 -16.73 1.06 11.03
C LEU A 80 -17.13 -0.15 11.87
N ALA A 81 -17.39 -1.30 11.25
CA ALA A 81 -17.74 -2.52 11.97
C ALA A 81 -16.58 -2.96 12.88
N LEU A 82 -15.35 -2.90 12.37
CA LEU A 82 -14.15 -3.21 13.15
C LEU A 82 -13.90 -2.18 14.26
N GLU A 83 -14.01 -0.89 13.98
CA GLU A 83 -13.86 0.19 14.98
C GLU A 83 -14.88 0.04 16.10
N ARG A 84 -16.16 -0.21 15.77
CA ARG A 84 -17.21 -0.45 16.77
C ARG A 84 -16.91 -1.67 17.62
N TYR A 85 -16.54 -2.79 16.99
CA TYR A 85 -16.20 -4.02 17.71
C TYR A 85 -15.06 -3.78 18.71
N LEU A 86 -14.00 -3.07 18.29
CA LEU A 86 -12.86 -2.74 19.16
C LEU A 86 -13.20 -1.72 20.26
N CYS A 87 -14.14 -0.80 20.02
CA CYS A 87 -14.61 0.14 21.03
C CYS A 87 -15.55 -0.50 22.06
N ASP A 88 -16.39 -1.45 21.63
CA ASP A 88 -17.28 -2.20 22.52
C ASP A 88 -16.49 -3.17 23.41
N ASP A 89 -15.39 -3.71 22.88
CA ASP A 89 -14.41 -4.53 23.59
C ASP A 89 -13.32 -3.68 24.28
N THR A 90 -13.68 -2.69 25.13
CA THR A 90 -12.75 -2.26 26.20
C THR A 90 -12.58 -3.43 27.17
N ILE A 91 -11.83 -4.43 26.73
CA ILE A 91 -11.32 -5.57 27.47
C ILE A 91 -10.54 -4.96 28.65
N PRO A 92 -10.80 -5.35 29.91
CA PRO A 92 -9.90 -4.96 30.98
C PRO A 92 -8.50 -5.48 30.62
N THR A 93 -7.56 -4.55 30.43
CA THR A 93 -6.14 -4.81 30.14
C THR A 93 -5.51 -5.63 31.27
N ASN A 94 -5.76 -6.93 31.31
CA ASN A 94 -4.95 -7.87 32.04
C ASN A 94 -3.89 -8.39 31.08
N GLY A 95 -2.77 -7.67 31.00
CA GLY A 95 -1.49 -8.28 30.65
C GLY A 95 -0.87 -7.94 29.29
N ILE A 96 -1.16 -6.79 28.67
CA ILE A 96 -0.24 -6.24 27.67
C ILE A 96 0.52 -5.08 28.33
N ASP A 97 1.77 -5.38 28.66
CA ASP A 97 2.76 -4.47 29.23
C ASP A 97 2.80 -3.16 28.43
N ASP A 98 2.54 -2.05 29.11
CA ASP A 98 2.43 -0.67 28.60
C ASP A 98 3.79 -0.08 28.17
N ARG A 99 4.73 -0.94 27.75
CA ARG A 99 6.13 -0.60 27.43
C ARG A 99 6.47 -0.65 25.95
N LEU A 100 5.50 -0.95 25.07
CA LEU A 100 5.72 -0.96 23.62
C LEU A 100 5.20 0.28 22.88
N ILE A 101 4.54 1.22 23.58
CA ILE A 101 4.14 2.53 23.04
C ILE A 101 5.16 3.59 23.47
N SER A 102 6.44 3.34 23.23
CA SER A 102 7.45 4.41 23.26
C SER A 102 8.69 3.97 22.48
N MET A 103 8.59 4.01 21.16
CA MET A 103 9.77 4.18 20.32
C MET A 103 9.77 5.63 19.83
N PRO A 104 10.61 6.50 20.40
CA PRO A 104 10.90 7.77 19.74
C PRO A 104 11.63 7.45 18.43
N ASN A 105 11.11 8.01 17.33
CA ASN A 105 11.88 8.21 16.10
C ASN A 105 13.20 8.89 16.48
N HIS A 106 14.33 8.19 16.30
CA HIS A 106 15.63 8.84 16.31
C HIS A 106 16.14 8.93 14.86
N PRO A 107 16.35 10.15 14.34
CA PRO A 107 17.01 10.36 13.06
C PRO A 107 18.54 10.38 13.24
N ASP A 108 19.25 10.04 12.16
CA ASP A 108 20.69 10.23 11.88
C ASP A 108 21.69 9.50 12.80
N GLY A 109 22.76 8.87 12.32
CA GLY A 109 23.59 9.22 11.17
C GLY A 109 24.74 10.12 11.63
N THR A 110 25.98 9.78 11.28
CA THR A 110 27.28 10.47 11.55
C THR A 110 27.81 10.37 13.00
N GLU A 111 29.04 9.97 13.31
CA GLU A 111 30.32 9.71 12.60
C GLU A 111 31.04 8.50 13.22
#